data_AF-A0A6M0A1I5-F1
#
_entry.id   AF-A0A6M0A1I5-F1
#
_cell.length_a   1.000
_cell.length_b   1.000
_cell.length_c   1.000
_cell.angle_alpha   90.00
_cell.angle_beta   90.00
_cell.angle_gamma   90.00
#
_symmetry.space_group_name_H-M   'P 1'
#
loop_
_entity.id
_entity.type
_entity.pdbx_description
1 polymer ?
#
loop_
_entity_poly.entity_id
_entity_poly.type
_entity_poly.pdbx_seq_one_letter_code
_entity_poly.pdbx_strand_id
1 'polypeptide(L)'
;MAQLSLAEINSIARQTTVLIAPALTPELRQDLEENRNNPLQKSGIWNPGSGVIIAKTGNKYYVLTVAHNFIQRHLDSKQYWQQLGGIPYYGIRTYDGKVHIVKNVNDHRGCPLKGNPKLTILVRFGCRDRFIAGTDIVDRSIGTDRIRGIDLAIVTFESTNSYIVAPLGDPNQVKIDDRVYISGWPDPEREQDPQTGRCRNRVARRQRRLAWGSVRGKINPTPKHLGYSIFYTDETAAGMSGGPVFDSNGRVVGSHGLGSQSKPLCGGSIEAGGESDSDNVSSGESLDFNKLQKRYSSGQNVNYFEGLVKELNFDLAFRRELLRPEVIKAGITYKNLEVASRSGQVEFDANEDVFNDPNDVVDDIYKLYTFELENMIRDEPSGGRESLLLD
;
A
#
# COMPACT_ATOMS: atom_id res chain seq x y z
N MET A 1 -22.13 18.28 -12.94
CA MET A 1 -20.74 18.76 -13.11
C MET A 1 -20.00 17.74 -13.96
N ALA A 2 -19.15 18.18 -14.88
CA ALA A 2 -18.36 17.28 -15.72
C ALA A 2 -17.35 16.51 -14.84
N GLN A 3 -17.32 15.19 -14.99
CA GLN A 3 -16.34 14.33 -14.33
C GLN A 3 -15.00 14.45 -15.06
N LEU A 4 -13.89 14.23 -14.34
CA LEU A 4 -12.57 14.19 -14.96
C LEU A 4 -12.45 12.97 -15.87
N SER A 5 -11.72 13.11 -16.97
CA SER A 5 -11.32 11.98 -17.81
C SER A 5 -10.36 11.04 -17.06
N LEU A 6 -10.22 9.81 -17.54
CA LEU A 6 -9.26 8.85 -16.97
C LEU A 6 -7.81 9.38 -16.99
N ALA A 7 -7.43 10.09 -18.06
CA ALA A 7 -6.10 10.69 -18.18
C ALA A 7 -5.87 11.77 -17.11
N GLU A 8 -6.89 12.59 -16.84
CA GLU A 8 -6.83 13.62 -15.80
C GLU A 8 -6.78 13.01 -14.39
N ILE A 9 -7.56 11.96 -14.12
CA ILE A 9 -7.51 11.24 -12.84
C ILE A 9 -6.14 10.58 -12.66
N ASN A 10 -5.60 9.93 -13.71
CA ASN A 10 -4.27 9.33 -13.64
C ASN A 10 -3.18 10.38 -13.41
N SER A 11 -3.30 11.56 -14.01
CA SER A 11 -2.37 12.65 -13.77
C SER A 11 -2.36 13.10 -12.30
N ILE A 12 -3.54 13.24 -11.68
CA ILE A 12 -3.65 13.55 -10.26
C ILE A 12 -3.03 12.42 -9.43
N ALA A 13 -3.44 11.18 -9.70
CA ALA A 13 -2.95 9.99 -9.02
C ALA A 13 -1.43 9.88 -9.06
N ARG A 14 -0.82 10.09 -10.24
CA ARG A 14 0.63 10.11 -10.44
C ARG A 14 1.32 11.11 -9.55
N GLN A 15 0.86 12.36 -9.58
CA GLN A 15 1.51 13.46 -8.88
C GLN A 15 1.42 13.35 -7.35
N THR A 16 0.45 12.60 -6.83
CA THR A 16 0.17 12.55 -5.38
C THR A 16 0.45 11.19 -4.73
N THR A 17 0.54 10.11 -5.49
CA THR A 17 0.81 8.75 -4.96
C THR A 17 2.31 8.56 -4.75
N VAL A 18 2.69 8.06 -3.59
CA VAL A 18 4.08 7.75 -3.25
C VAL A 18 4.28 6.25 -3.03
N LEU A 19 5.49 5.77 -3.27
CA LEU A 19 5.96 4.45 -2.84
C LEU A 19 6.61 4.63 -1.47
N ILE A 20 6.25 3.77 -0.51
CA ILE A 20 6.79 3.77 0.85
C ILE A 20 7.43 2.43 1.09
N ALA A 21 8.67 2.41 1.56
CA ALA A 21 9.33 1.14 1.79
C ALA A 21 10.38 1.20 2.90
N PRO A 22 10.54 0.12 3.69
CA PRO A 22 11.64 0.02 4.63
C PRO A 22 12.96 -0.05 3.86
N ALA A 23 14.00 0.54 4.45
CA ALA A 23 15.36 0.52 3.91
C ALA A 23 15.54 1.12 2.50
N LEU A 24 14.59 1.96 2.04
CA LEU A 24 14.66 2.59 0.73
C LEU A 24 15.51 3.86 0.78
N THR A 25 16.61 3.88 0.02
CA THR A 25 17.63 4.95 -0.03
C THR A 25 17.72 5.57 -1.43
N PRO A 26 18.27 6.78 -1.60
CA PRO A 26 18.52 7.36 -2.93
C PRO A 26 19.80 6.81 -3.59
N GLU A 27 20.69 6.12 -2.85
CA GLU A 27 21.94 5.57 -3.36
C GLU A 27 21.78 4.21 -4.05
N LEU A 28 22.31 4.08 -5.27
CA LEU A 28 22.53 2.81 -5.97
C LEU A 28 23.48 1.93 -5.13
N ARG A 29 23.25 0.61 -5.03
CA ARG A 29 24.22 -0.30 -4.38
C ARG A 29 25.57 -0.22 -5.10
N GLN A 30 26.60 0.26 -4.40
CA GLN A 30 27.98 0.27 -4.88
C GLN A 30 28.51 -1.16 -5.15
N ASP A 31 28.03 -2.17 -4.40
CA ASP A 31 28.39 -3.59 -4.54
C ASP A 31 28.05 -4.22 -5.92
N LEU A 32 27.21 -3.56 -6.72
CA LEU A 32 26.84 -4.02 -8.07
C LEU A 32 27.85 -3.59 -9.14
N GLU A 33 28.68 -2.58 -8.85
CA GLU A 33 29.75 -2.17 -9.76
C GLU A 33 30.96 -3.11 -9.64
N GLU A 34 31.15 -3.77 -8.50
CA GLU A 34 32.34 -4.59 -8.22
C GLU A 34 32.13 -6.11 -8.39
N ASN A 35 30.88 -6.62 -8.45
CA ASN A 35 30.60 -8.06 -8.57
C ASN A 35 29.85 -8.43 -9.86
N ARG A 36 30.59 -9.00 -10.84
CA ARG A 36 30.06 -9.56 -12.10
C ARG A 36 29.18 -10.82 -11.94
N ASN A 37 29.02 -11.35 -10.74
CA ASN A 37 28.25 -12.58 -10.49
C ASN A 37 26.90 -12.26 -9.84
N ASN A 38 25.88 -12.18 -10.69
CA ASN A 38 24.43 -12.27 -10.45
C ASN A 38 23.93 -12.23 -8.97
N PRO A 39 23.55 -11.06 -8.43
CA PRO A 39 23.02 -10.89 -7.08
C PRO A 39 21.59 -11.43 -6.89
N LEU A 40 20.95 -11.96 -7.95
CA LEU A 40 19.57 -12.46 -7.94
C LEU A 40 19.36 -13.73 -7.09
N GLN A 41 20.41 -14.27 -6.46
CA GLN A 41 20.36 -15.49 -5.65
C GLN A 41 20.15 -15.28 -4.14
N LYS A 42 20.31 -14.07 -3.59
CA LYS A 42 20.14 -13.87 -2.14
C LYS A 42 18.68 -13.65 -1.77
N SER A 43 18.09 -14.59 -1.04
CA SER A 43 16.70 -14.65 -0.54
C SER A 43 16.31 -13.39 0.25
N GLY A 44 15.09 -12.89 0.03
CA GLY A 44 14.53 -11.74 0.75
C GLY A 44 13.32 -11.16 0.02
N ILE A 45 12.18 -11.01 0.72
CA ILE A 45 10.97 -10.39 0.15
C ILE A 45 10.92 -8.93 0.61
N TRP A 46 11.05 -8.00 -0.34
CA TRP A 46 10.87 -6.57 -0.07
C TRP A 46 9.39 -6.22 -0.13
N ASN A 47 8.81 -5.80 1.00
CA ASN A 47 7.37 -5.49 1.11
C ASN A 47 7.14 -3.96 1.19
N PRO A 48 7.20 -3.23 0.07
CA PRO A 48 6.80 -1.84 0.07
C PRO A 48 5.27 -1.71 0.05
N GLY A 49 4.81 -0.53 0.38
CA GLY A 49 3.43 -0.11 0.27
C GLY A 49 3.32 1.21 -0.48
N SER A 50 2.11 1.76 -0.47
CA SER A 50 1.77 3.01 -1.13
C SER A 50 1.30 4.06 -0.13
N GLY A 51 1.23 5.30 -0.58
CA GLY A 51 0.69 6.41 0.20
C GLY A 51 0.17 7.52 -0.70
N VAL A 52 -0.50 8.50 -0.10
CA VAL A 52 -0.91 9.74 -0.79
C VAL A 52 -0.54 10.98 0.02
N ILE A 53 0.03 11.99 -0.64
CA ILE A 53 0.32 13.29 -0.02
C ILE A 53 -0.99 14.04 0.22
N ILE A 54 -1.36 14.27 1.48
CA ILE A 54 -2.66 14.84 1.88
C ILE A 54 -2.58 16.20 2.57
N ALA A 55 -1.41 16.58 3.09
CA ALA A 55 -1.21 17.89 3.70
C ALA A 55 0.25 18.33 3.56
N LYS A 56 0.48 19.63 3.74
CA LYS A 56 1.81 20.26 3.76
C LYS A 56 1.83 21.41 4.77
N THR A 57 2.88 21.47 5.58
CA THR A 57 3.15 22.58 6.51
C THR A 57 4.61 22.99 6.39
N GLY A 58 4.89 24.20 5.88
CA GLY A 58 6.26 24.60 5.53
C GLY A 58 6.86 23.63 4.50
N ASN A 59 8.00 23.01 4.82
CA ASN A 59 8.65 21.98 3.97
C ASN A 59 8.24 20.54 4.33
N LYS A 60 7.37 20.35 5.33
CA LYS A 60 6.88 19.04 5.75
C LYS A 60 5.69 18.62 4.91
N TYR A 61 5.76 17.42 4.35
CA TYR A 61 4.70 16.76 3.61
C TYR A 61 4.19 15.58 4.40
N TYR A 62 2.86 15.47 4.50
CA TYR A 62 2.19 14.43 5.27
C TYR A 62 1.53 13.44 4.31
N VAL A 63 1.88 12.17 4.46
CA VAL A 63 1.41 11.08 3.61
C VAL A 63 0.45 10.21 4.41
N LEU A 64 -0.78 10.08 3.93
CA LEU A 64 -1.72 9.07 4.41
C LEU A 64 -1.36 7.71 3.81
N THR A 65 -1.33 6.70 4.66
CA THR A 65 -1.06 5.31 4.28
C THR A 65 -1.71 4.36 5.30
N VAL A 66 -1.46 3.07 5.18
CA VAL A 66 -1.93 2.02 6.10
C VAL A 66 -0.91 1.74 7.21
N ALA A 67 -1.39 1.32 8.38
CA ALA A 67 -0.51 1.02 9.50
C ALA A 67 0.34 -0.23 9.25
N HIS A 68 -0.20 -1.21 8.51
CA HIS A 68 0.49 -2.47 8.26
C HIS A 68 1.70 -2.37 7.32
N ASN A 69 1.94 -1.22 6.69
CA ASN A 69 3.20 -0.92 6.01
C ASN A 69 4.37 -0.79 7.01
N PHE A 70 4.08 -0.52 8.29
CA PHE A 70 5.06 -0.34 9.36
C PHE A 70 4.97 -1.47 10.40
N ILE A 71 5.49 -2.64 10.02
CA ILE A 71 5.47 -3.84 10.87
C ILE A 71 6.26 -3.57 12.17
N GLN A 72 5.65 -3.87 13.32
CA GLN A 72 6.18 -3.49 14.63
C GLN A 72 7.61 -4.00 14.87
N ARG A 73 7.90 -5.27 14.53
CA ARG A 73 9.25 -5.86 14.65
C ARG A 73 10.32 -5.08 13.86
N HIS A 74 9.97 -4.49 12.72
CA HIS A 74 10.91 -3.65 11.96
C HIS A 74 11.15 -2.31 12.64
N LEU A 75 10.21 -1.79 13.44
CA LEU A 75 10.38 -0.51 14.11
C LEU A 75 11.22 -0.64 15.39
N ASP A 76 11.16 -1.77 16.09
CA ASP A 76 11.78 -1.90 17.43
C ASP A 76 13.04 -2.77 17.51
N SER A 77 13.34 -3.58 16.51
CA SER A 77 14.48 -4.51 16.57
C SER A 77 15.72 -3.87 15.96
N LYS A 78 16.65 -3.42 16.81
CA LYS A 78 17.91 -2.79 16.41
C LYS A 78 18.77 -3.70 15.52
N GLN A 79 18.62 -5.03 15.66
CA GLN A 79 19.30 -6.04 14.85
C GLN A 79 19.00 -5.88 13.35
N TYR A 80 17.79 -5.44 12.98
CA TYR A 80 17.42 -5.20 11.58
C TYR A 80 18.14 -4.01 10.94
N TRP A 81 18.75 -3.13 11.75
CA TRP A 81 19.28 -1.85 11.30
C TRP A 81 20.75 -1.66 11.68
N GLN A 82 21.46 -2.72 12.06
CA GLN A 82 22.85 -2.64 12.57
C GLN A 82 23.80 -1.95 11.59
N GLN A 83 23.64 -2.20 10.29
CA GLN A 83 24.49 -1.63 9.24
C GLN A 83 24.27 -0.10 9.06
N LEU A 84 23.11 0.44 9.49
CA LEU A 84 22.78 1.88 9.50
C LEU A 84 22.62 2.48 10.92
N GLY A 85 23.43 2.01 11.86
CA GLY A 85 23.51 2.60 13.21
C GLY A 85 22.34 2.24 14.13
N GLY A 86 21.58 1.20 13.79
CA GLY A 86 20.49 0.66 14.61
C GLY A 86 19.19 1.46 14.56
N ILE A 87 19.08 2.45 13.67
CA ILE A 87 17.92 3.34 13.57
C ILE A 87 17.02 2.89 12.41
N PRO A 88 15.74 2.58 12.67
CA PRO A 88 14.80 2.26 11.60
C PRO A 88 14.55 3.45 10.69
N TYR A 89 14.55 3.20 9.39
CA TYR A 89 14.24 4.21 8.39
C TYR A 89 13.44 3.64 7.22
N TYR A 90 12.65 4.51 6.61
CA TYR A 90 11.87 4.23 5.42
C TYR A 90 12.24 5.26 4.35
N GLY A 91 12.12 4.89 3.09
CA GLY A 91 12.16 5.82 1.97
C GLY A 91 10.75 6.10 1.47
N ILE A 92 10.53 7.33 1.06
CA ILE A 92 9.31 7.76 0.36
C ILE A 92 9.73 8.22 -1.02
N ARG A 93 9.40 7.46 -2.07
CA ARG A 93 9.68 7.84 -3.46
C ARG A 93 8.51 8.63 -4.02
N THR A 94 8.78 9.84 -4.49
CA THR A 94 7.82 10.72 -5.17
C THR A 94 7.80 10.48 -6.68
N TYR A 95 6.83 11.09 -7.39
CA TYR A 95 6.62 10.89 -8.83
C TYR A 95 7.80 11.34 -9.71
N ASP A 96 8.66 12.22 -9.19
CA ASP A 96 9.88 12.73 -9.83
C ASP A 96 11.07 11.77 -9.66
N GLY A 97 10.84 10.57 -9.11
CA GLY A 97 11.88 9.56 -8.89
C GLY A 97 12.72 9.77 -7.63
N LYS A 98 12.58 10.90 -6.93
CA LYS A 98 13.37 11.20 -5.74
C LYS A 98 12.89 10.39 -4.54
N VAL A 99 13.85 9.90 -3.75
CA VAL A 99 13.60 9.20 -2.48
C VAL A 99 13.90 10.14 -1.32
N HIS A 100 12.91 10.33 -0.44
CA HIS A 100 13.04 11.09 0.79
C HIS A 100 13.17 10.10 1.96
N ILE A 101 14.34 10.03 2.58
CA ILE A 101 14.58 9.14 3.73
C ILE A 101 13.94 9.75 4.98
N VAL A 102 13.14 8.95 5.68
CA VAL A 102 12.58 9.26 7.00
C VAL A 102 13.20 8.33 8.03
N LYS A 103 13.96 8.89 8.98
CA LYS A 103 14.62 8.16 10.08
C LYS A 103 13.79 8.25 11.35
N ASN A 104 14.13 7.46 12.37
CA ASN A 104 13.45 7.49 13.67
C ASN A 104 11.93 7.26 13.56
N VAL A 105 11.53 6.34 12.68
CA VAL A 105 10.12 6.03 12.41
C VAL A 105 9.44 5.24 13.54
N ASN A 106 10.15 4.89 14.61
CA ASN A 106 9.53 4.22 15.76
C ASN A 106 8.80 5.25 16.63
N ASP A 107 7.47 5.12 16.74
CA ASP A 107 6.63 5.98 17.58
C ASP A 107 6.65 5.59 19.07
N HIS A 108 7.39 4.54 19.43
CA HIS A 108 7.59 3.98 20.76
C HIS A 108 6.32 3.54 21.49
N ARG A 109 5.22 3.29 20.76
CA ARG A 109 3.95 2.85 21.35
C ARG A 109 3.74 1.34 21.33
N GLY A 110 4.62 0.59 20.67
CA GLY A 110 4.57 -0.88 20.60
C GLY A 110 3.42 -1.42 19.75
N CYS A 111 3.07 -2.70 19.95
CA CYS A 111 1.88 -3.32 19.37
C CYS A 111 1.32 -4.34 20.38
N PRO A 112 0.05 -4.23 20.84
CA PRO A 112 -0.90 -3.16 20.56
C PRO A 112 -0.38 -1.77 20.99
N LEU A 113 -0.85 -0.71 20.31
CA LEU A 113 -0.42 0.65 20.58
C LEU A 113 -0.83 1.10 21.99
N LYS A 114 0.11 1.71 22.72
CA LYS A 114 -0.13 2.29 24.06
C LYS A 114 0.06 3.80 24.06
N GLY A 115 -0.78 4.51 24.80
CA GLY A 115 -0.69 5.97 24.96
C GLY A 115 -1.16 6.77 23.74
N ASN A 116 -1.14 8.09 23.87
CA ASN A 116 -1.65 8.99 22.84
C ASN A 116 -0.60 9.22 21.74
N PRO A 117 -1.00 9.17 20.45
CA PRO A 117 -0.10 9.54 19.37
C PRO A 117 0.31 11.01 19.48
N LYS A 118 1.52 11.32 19.02
CA LYS A 118 2.02 12.68 18.82
C LYS A 118 2.32 12.86 17.35
N LEU A 119 2.08 14.06 16.80
CA LEU A 119 2.39 14.36 15.40
C LEU A 119 3.91 14.47 15.20
N THR A 120 4.56 13.32 15.00
CA THR A 120 6.00 13.18 14.72
C THR A 120 6.20 12.67 13.28
N ILE A 121 7.31 11.98 13.01
CA ILE A 121 7.63 11.42 11.69
C ILE A 121 6.64 10.32 11.30
N LEU A 122 6.28 9.44 12.24
CA LEU A 122 5.29 8.39 12.02
C LEU A 122 4.21 8.46 13.10
N VAL A 123 2.96 8.54 12.66
CA VAL A 123 1.79 8.38 13.50
C VAL A 123 1.03 7.15 13.05
N ARG A 124 0.83 6.18 13.94
CA ARG A 124 0.02 4.99 13.65
C ARG A 124 -1.32 5.02 14.38
N PHE A 125 -2.40 4.61 13.76
CA PHE A 125 -3.70 4.45 14.41
C PHE A 125 -4.00 2.98 14.74
N GLY A 126 -3.13 2.08 14.30
CA GLY A 126 -3.11 0.65 14.53
C GLY A 126 -1.71 0.10 14.32
N CYS A 127 -1.53 -1.20 14.42
CA CYS A 127 -0.22 -1.82 14.27
C CYS A 127 -0.35 -3.25 13.76
N ARG A 128 0.71 -3.75 13.13
CA ARG A 128 0.81 -5.12 12.64
C ARG A 128 1.97 -5.85 13.33
N ASP A 129 1.67 -6.98 13.95
CA ASP A 129 2.67 -7.90 14.51
C ASP A 129 2.08 -9.34 14.60
N ARG A 130 2.87 -10.30 15.10
CA ARG A 130 2.42 -11.68 15.33
C ARG A 130 1.68 -11.81 16.66
N PHE A 131 0.37 -12.02 16.59
CA PHE A 131 -0.48 -12.17 17.76
C PHE A 131 -0.86 -13.63 17.98
N ILE A 132 -0.89 -14.05 19.25
CA ILE A 132 -1.51 -15.31 19.63
C ILE A 132 -3.02 -15.18 19.37
N ALA A 133 -3.59 -16.15 18.64
CA ALA A 133 -4.99 -16.13 18.24
C ALA A 133 -5.92 -15.93 19.44
N GLY A 134 -6.86 -14.99 19.31
CA GLY A 134 -7.81 -14.64 20.37
C GLY A 134 -7.27 -13.73 21.48
N THR A 135 -6.00 -13.29 21.43
CA THR A 135 -5.38 -12.46 22.48
C THR A 135 -4.69 -11.22 21.92
N ASP A 136 -4.38 -10.27 22.80
CA ASP A 136 -3.54 -9.09 22.51
C ASP A 136 -2.05 -9.31 22.84
N ILE A 137 -1.66 -10.57 23.07
CA ILE A 137 -0.27 -10.95 23.36
C ILE A 137 0.48 -11.13 22.04
N VAL A 138 1.63 -10.45 21.94
CA VAL A 138 2.58 -10.61 20.83
C VAL A 138 3.59 -11.69 21.16
N ASP A 139 3.69 -12.68 20.29
CA ASP A 139 4.75 -13.68 20.30
C ASP A 139 5.32 -13.78 18.88
N ARG A 140 6.64 -13.63 18.73
CA ARG A 140 7.27 -13.60 17.41
C ARG A 140 7.64 -15.00 16.89
N SER A 141 7.54 -16.02 17.74
CA SER A 141 7.76 -17.42 17.39
C SER A 141 6.46 -18.12 16.98
N ILE A 142 5.35 -17.85 17.69
CA ILE A 142 4.03 -18.44 17.46
C ILE A 142 2.96 -17.37 17.21
N GLY A 143 1.87 -17.74 16.53
CA GLY A 143 0.76 -16.81 16.26
C GLY A 143 0.75 -16.23 14.84
N THR A 144 -0.34 -15.53 14.54
CA THR A 144 -0.71 -15.06 13.19
C THR A 144 -0.37 -13.58 13.01
N ASP A 145 0.19 -13.23 11.85
CA ASP A 145 0.47 -11.84 11.49
C ASP A 145 -0.85 -11.09 11.25
N ARG A 146 -1.22 -10.18 12.16
CA ARG A 146 -2.52 -9.50 12.15
C ARG A 146 -2.38 -8.03 12.50
N ILE A 147 -3.39 -7.27 12.10
CA ILE A 147 -3.52 -5.85 12.39
C ILE A 147 -4.42 -5.68 13.63
N ARG A 148 -4.02 -4.81 14.54
CA ARG A 148 -4.81 -4.36 15.70
C ARG A 148 -4.98 -2.84 15.66
N GLY A 149 -6.18 -2.35 15.94
CA GLY A 149 -6.50 -0.92 15.86
C GLY A 149 -6.88 -0.47 14.45
N ILE A 150 -6.94 0.83 14.21
CA ILE A 150 -7.31 1.38 12.90
C ILE A 150 -6.13 1.22 11.96
N ASP A 151 -6.33 0.62 10.79
CA ASP A 151 -5.23 0.33 9.87
C ASP A 151 -4.80 1.56 9.05
N LEU A 152 -4.52 2.67 9.73
CA LEU A 152 -4.09 3.91 9.12
C LEU A 152 -2.80 4.39 9.77
N ALA A 153 -2.00 5.12 8.99
CA ALA A 153 -0.85 5.84 9.48
C ALA A 153 -0.64 7.14 8.70
N ILE A 154 0.02 8.10 9.34
CA ILE A 154 0.59 9.28 8.70
C ILE A 154 2.10 9.15 8.78
N VAL A 155 2.80 9.26 7.66
CA VAL A 155 4.25 9.42 7.64
C VAL A 155 4.63 10.77 7.06
N THR A 156 5.62 11.42 7.66
CA THR A 156 6.04 12.78 7.31
C THR A 156 7.44 12.78 6.72
N PHE A 157 7.61 13.41 5.56
CA PHE A 157 8.94 13.70 4.99
C PHE A 157 9.12 15.20 4.77
N GLU A 158 10.37 15.65 4.67
CA GLU A 158 10.72 17.03 4.36
C GLU A 158 11.27 17.15 2.95
N SER A 159 10.86 18.19 2.23
CA SER A 159 11.42 18.51 0.92
C SER A 159 11.31 19.99 0.60
N THR A 160 12.31 20.51 -0.11
CA THR A 160 12.26 21.84 -0.73
C THR A 160 11.60 21.81 -2.12
N ASN A 161 11.41 20.63 -2.70
CA ASN A 161 10.64 20.48 -3.94
C ASN A 161 9.15 20.71 -3.68
N SER A 162 8.45 21.24 -4.68
CA SER A 162 7.02 21.47 -4.59
C SER A 162 6.23 20.27 -5.11
N TYR A 163 5.80 19.38 -4.21
CA TYR A 163 4.86 18.30 -4.50
C TYR A 163 3.40 18.73 -4.39
N ILE A 164 2.55 18.15 -5.23
CA ILE A 164 1.11 18.36 -5.21
C ILE A 164 0.50 17.65 -4.01
N VAL A 165 -0.43 18.34 -3.33
CA VAL A 165 -1.24 17.78 -2.24
C VAL A 165 -2.59 17.39 -2.81
N ALA A 166 -3.00 16.15 -2.61
CA ALA A 166 -4.28 15.64 -3.11
C ALA A 166 -5.47 16.32 -2.40
N PRO A 167 -6.53 16.69 -3.14
CA PRO A 167 -7.75 17.16 -2.50
C PRO A 167 -8.49 15.99 -1.82
N LEU A 168 -8.97 16.19 -0.59
CA LEU A 168 -9.83 15.24 0.12
C LEU A 168 -11.30 15.47 -0.23
N GLY A 169 -11.99 14.39 -0.59
CA GLY A 169 -13.41 14.36 -0.90
C GLY A 169 -14.26 13.99 0.32
N ASP A 170 -15.53 13.67 0.06
CA ASP A 170 -16.46 13.15 1.06
C ASP A 170 -16.98 11.78 0.63
N PRO A 171 -16.63 10.69 1.34
CA PRO A 171 -17.06 9.34 1.02
C PRO A 171 -18.57 9.11 1.12
N ASN A 172 -19.30 10.00 1.79
CA ASN A 172 -20.76 9.95 1.83
C ASN A 172 -21.38 10.28 0.47
N GLN A 173 -20.67 11.05 -0.37
CA GLN A 173 -21.11 11.41 -1.72
C GLN A 173 -20.89 10.28 -2.74
N VAL A 174 -20.04 9.30 -2.42
CA VAL A 174 -19.81 8.12 -3.25
C VAL A 174 -20.92 7.11 -3.01
N LYS A 175 -21.65 6.73 -4.05
CA LYS A 175 -22.78 5.79 -4.00
C LYS A 175 -22.35 4.38 -4.39
N ILE A 176 -23.21 3.41 -4.11
CA ILE A 176 -23.08 2.08 -4.72
C ILE A 176 -23.13 2.24 -6.24
N ASP A 177 -22.33 1.44 -6.93
CA ASP A 177 -22.08 1.43 -8.38
C ASP A 177 -21.31 2.63 -8.95
N ASP A 178 -21.09 3.70 -8.18
CA ASP A 178 -20.16 4.75 -8.57
C ASP A 178 -18.76 4.17 -8.81
N ARG A 179 -18.07 4.68 -9.83
CA ARG A 179 -16.69 4.32 -10.12
C ARG A 179 -15.74 5.06 -9.19
N VAL A 180 -14.84 4.31 -8.57
CA VAL A 180 -13.68 4.81 -7.84
C VAL A 180 -12.38 4.37 -8.52
N TYR A 181 -11.31 5.13 -8.28
CA TYR A 181 -10.00 4.90 -8.89
C TYR A 181 -8.95 4.71 -7.81
N ILE A 182 -8.14 3.66 -7.90
CA ILE A 182 -7.18 3.26 -6.87
C ILE A 182 -5.79 3.33 -7.48
N SER A 183 -4.90 4.10 -6.85
CA SER A 183 -3.52 4.23 -7.30
C SER A 183 -2.56 3.64 -6.29
N GLY A 184 -1.53 2.94 -6.74
CA GLY A 184 -0.55 2.32 -5.86
C GLY A 184 0.61 1.67 -6.60
N TRP A 185 1.53 1.08 -5.84
CA TRP A 185 2.76 0.45 -6.31
C TRP A 185 2.69 -1.07 -6.06
N PRO A 186 2.09 -1.83 -6.99
CA PRO A 186 1.99 -3.29 -6.91
C PRO A 186 3.34 -3.98 -6.68
N ASP A 187 3.29 -5.15 -6.06
CA ASP A 187 4.37 -6.11 -5.94
C ASP A 187 4.30 -7.15 -7.06
N PRO A 188 5.16 -7.04 -8.08
CA PRO A 188 5.12 -7.95 -9.21
C PRO A 188 5.46 -9.40 -8.83
N GLU A 189 6.16 -9.63 -7.71
CA GLU A 189 6.48 -10.98 -7.23
C GLU A 189 5.31 -11.64 -6.49
N ARG A 190 4.29 -10.84 -6.15
CA ARG A 190 3.04 -11.27 -5.50
C ARG A 190 1.90 -11.46 -6.50
N GLU A 191 2.21 -11.44 -7.78
CA GLU A 191 1.25 -11.59 -8.87
C GLU A 191 1.45 -12.93 -9.58
N GLN A 192 0.37 -13.46 -10.14
CA GLN A 192 0.45 -14.59 -11.05
C GLN A 192 0.85 -14.10 -12.45
N ASP A 193 1.58 -14.95 -13.15
CA ASP A 193 1.81 -14.80 -14.57
C ASP A 193 0.49 -15.11 -15.31
N PRO A 194 -0.01 -14.21 -16.18
CA PRO A 194 -1.35 -14.34 -16.76
C PRO A 194 -1.44 -15.48 -17.78
N GLN A 195 -0.31 -15.86 -18.38
CA GLN A 195 -0.25 -16.90 -19.40
C GLN A 195 -0.17 -18.30 -18.77
N THR A 196 0.52 -18.42 -17.64
CA THR A 196 0.81 -19.70 -17.00
C THR A 196 0.01 -19.94 -15.72
N GLY A 197 -0.61 -18.91 -15.14
CA GLY A 197 -1.30 -18.95 -13.85
C GLY A 197 -0.38 -19.22 -12.65
N ARG A 198 0.94 -19.29 -12.86
CA ARG A 198 1.94 -19.55 -11.80
C ARG A 198 2.37 -18.25 -11.17
N CYS A 199 2.80 -18.29 -9.90
CA CYS A 199 3.40 -17.11 -9.29
C CYS A 199 4.64 -16.68 -10.06
N ARG A 200 4.76 -15.37 -10.28
CA ARG A 200 5.93 -14.78 -10.89
C ARG A 200 7.15 -15.03 -10.00
N ASN A 201 8.28 -15.32 -10.64
CA ASN A 201 9.58 -15.35 -9.97
C ASN A 201 10.02 -13.92 -9.64
N ARG A 202 11.30 -13.73 -9.28
CA ARG A 202 11.79 -12.38 -8.98
C ARG A 202 11.60 -11.42 -10.15
N VAL A 203 11.01 -10.26 -9.87
CA VAL A 203 10.78 -9.20 -10.84
C VAL A 203 11.35 -7.90 -10.30
N ALA A 204 12.45 -7.46 -10.90
CA ALA A 204 13.16 -6.26 -10.48
C ALA A 204 12.41 -4.96 -10.80
N ARG A 205 11.64 -4.95 -11.89
CA ARG A 205 10.94 -3.75 -12.37
C ARG A 205 9.61 -3.59 -11.65
N ARG A 206 9.40 -2.43 -11.03
CA ARG A 206 8.15 -2.06 -10.37
C ARG A 206 7.51 -0.87 -11.06
N GLN A 207 6.19 -0.86 -11.17
CA GLN A 207 5.46 0.19 -11.87
C GLN A 207 4.24 0.62 -11.07
N ARG A 208 3.94 1.92 -11.02
CA ARG A 208 2.71 2.43 -10.41
C ARG A 208 1.52 2.02 -11.27
N ARG A 209 0.45 1.53 -10.64
CA ARG A 209 -0.81 1.20 -11.30
C ARG A 209 -1.93 2.14 -10.88
N LEU A 210 -2.76 2.54 -11.84
CA LEU A 210 -4.10 3.06 -11.60
C LEU A 210 -5.14 1.98 -11.96
N ALA A 211 -5.79 1.43 -10.95
CA ALA A 211 -6.94 0.54 -11.10
C ALA A 211 -8.24 1.33 -10.93
N TRP A 212 -9.38 0.79 -11.39
CA TRP A 212 -10.68 1.38 -11.10
C TRP A 212 -11.76 0.31 -11.01
N GLY A 213 -12.80 0.61 -10.24
CA GLY A 213 -13.86 -0.34 -9.95
C GLY A 213 -15.13 0.33 -9.50
N SER A 214 -16.25 -0.39 -9.58
CA SER A 214 -17.52 0.09 -9.03
C SER A 214 -17.57 -0.19 -7.53
N VAL A 215 -18.10 0.75 -6.75
CA VAL A 215 -18.40 0.52 -5.33
C VAL A 215 -19.51 -0.52 -5.20
N ARG A 216 -19.26 -1.58 -4.44
CA ARG A 216 -20.18 -2.71 -4.24
C ARG A 216 -20.73 -2.81 -2.83
N GLY A 217 -20.14 -2.09 -1.87
CA GLY A 217 -20.62 -2.09 -0.49
C GLY A 217 -20.14 -0.88 0.26
N LYS A 218 -20.97 -0.41 1.19
CA LYS A 218 -20.62 0.61 2.17
C LYS A 218 -21.11 0.18 3.53
N ILE A 219 -20.26 0.33 4.54
CA ILE A 219 -20.61 0.11 5.95
C ILE A 219 -20.12 1.31 6.76
N ASN A 220 -20.57 1.43 8.00
CA ASN A 220 -20.06 2.48 8.88
C ASN A 220 -18.58 2.20 9.24
N PRO A 221 -17.69 3.20 9.12
CA PRO A 221 -16.31 3.05 9.59
C PRO A 221 -16.32 2.95 11.12
N THR A 222 -15.73 1.87 11.64
CA THR A 222 -15.63 1.64 13.10
C THR A 222 -14.28 1.02 13.43
N PRO A 223 -13.83 1.10 14.71
CA PRO A 223 -12.65 0.36 15.16
C PRO A 223 -12.75 -1.15 14.97
N LYS A 224 -13.96 -1.73 15.05
CA LYS A 224 -14.19 -3.16 14.81
C LYS A 224 -13.79 -3.59 13.39
N HIS A 225 -13.97 -2.70 12.42
CA HIS A 225 -13.62 -2.93 11.01
C HIS A 225 -12.30 -2.25 10.64
N LEU A 226 -11.46 -1.89 11.61
CA LEU A 226 -10.15 -1.26 11.42
C LEU A 226 -10.20 0.04 10.58
N GLY A 227 -11.37 0.70 10.51
CA GLY A 227 -11.61 1.91 9.70
C GLY A 227 -12.07 1.66 8.26
N TYR A 228 -12.07 0.41 7.77
CA TYR A 228 -12.56 0.05 6.44
C TYR A 228 -14.07 0.25 6.33
N SER A 229 -14.50 0.84 5.21
CA SER A 229 -15.92 1.21 5.04
C SER A 229 -16.44 1.21 3.61
N ILE A 230 -15.57 1.29 2.61
CA ILE A 230 -15.96 1.36 1.19
C ILE A 230 -15.36 0.14 0.51
N PHE A 231 -16.21 -0.64 -0.17
CA PHE A 231 -15.84 -1.86 -0.85
C PHE A 231 -16.07 -1.70 -2.34
N TYR A 232 -15.11 -2.11 -3.17
CA TYR A 232 -15.15 -1.96 -4.62
C TYR A 232 -14.63 -3.21 -5.32
N THR A 233 -14.94 -3.35 -6.61
CA THR A 233 -14.46 -4.47 -7.42
C THR A 233 -12.94 -4.58 -7.32
N ASP A 234 -12.48 -5.83 -7.21
CA ASP A 234 -11.15 -6.14 -6.73
C ASP A 234 -10.09 -6.11 -7.83
N GLU A 235 -9.74 -4.91 -8.29
CA GLU A 235 -8.78 -4.68 -9.38
C GLU A 235 -7.38 -4.24 -8.86
N THR A 236 -7.14 -4.36 -7.56
CA THR A 236 -5.87 -3.96 -6.93
C THR A 236 -4.86 -5.12 -6.87
N ALA A 237 -3.65 -4.87 -6.39
CA ALA A 237 -2.67 -5.92 -6.15
C ALA A 237 -1.95 -5.69 -4.81
N ALA A 238 -1.31 -6.73 -4.27
CA ALA A 238 -0.45 -6.60 -3.11
C ALA A 238 0.60 -5.51 -3.36
N GLY A 239 0.92 -4.71 -2.34
CA GLY A 239 1.81 -3.53 -2.46
C GLY A 239 1.08 -2.20 -2.74
N MET A 240 -0.15 -2.24 -3.26
CA MET A 240 -0.97 -1.03 -3.42
C MET A 240 -1.54 -0.49 -2.10
N SER A 241 -1.42 -1.24 -0.99
CA SER A 241 -1.95 -0.86 0.31
C SER A 241 -1.38 0.48 0.81
N GLY A 242 -2.28 1.35 1.25
CA GLY A 242 -2.03 2.73 1.65
C GLY A 242 -2.20 3.74 0.51
N GLY A 243 -2.37 3.29 -0.73
CA GLY A 243 -2.61 4.13 -1.89
C GLY A 243 -3.99 4.83 -1.86
N PRO A 244 -4.16 5.96 -2.56
CA PRO A 244 -5.42 6.70 -2.55
C PRO A 244 -6.53 5.99 -3.33
N VAL A 245 -7.75 6.10 -2.81
CA VAL A 245 -9.01 5.84 -3.52
C VAL A 245 -9.63 7.17 -3.89
N PHE A 246 -9.72 7.48 -5.18
CA PHE A 246 -10.28 8.71 -5.72
C PHE A 246 -11.73 8.55 -6.17
N ASP A 247 -12.52 9.62 -6.02
CA ASP A 247 -13.79 9.79 -6.72
C ASP A 247 -13.58 10.25 -8.18
N SER A 248 -14.68 10.39 -8.93
CA SER A 248 -14.67 10.83 -10.33
C SER A 248 -14.22 12.28 -10.56
N ASN A 249 -13.94 13.04 -9.50
CA ASN A 249 -13.37 14.39 -9.57
C ASN A 249 -11.90 14.41 -9.11
N GLY A 250 -11.28 13.26 -8.90
CA GLY A 250 -9.89 13.16 -8.46
C GLY A 250 -9.68 13.55 -6.99
N ARG A 251 -10.73 13.49 -6.15
CA ARG A 251 -10.62 13.73 -4.71
C ARG A 251 -10.48 12.41 -3.96
N VAL A 252 -9.59 12.37 -2.98
CA VAL A 252 -9.36 11.18 -2.15
C VAL A 252 -10.55 10.99 -1.22
N VAL A 253 -11.23 9.85 -1.36
CA VAL A 253 -12.37 9.41 -0.52
C VAL A 253 -11.98 8.23 0.38
N GLY A 254 -10.81 7.64 0.16
CA GLY A 254 -10.29 6.65 1.09
C GLY A 254 -8.83 6.32 0.87
N SER A 255 -8.28 5.53 1.79
CA SER A 255 -7.00 4.83 1.61
C SER A 255 -7.32 3.39 1.26
N HIS A 256 -6.75 2.81 0.21
CA HIS A 256 -6.85 1.38 -0.05
C HIS A 256 -6.04 0.63 1.02
N GLY A 257 -6.46 -0.57 1.41
CA GLY A 257 -5.65 -1.35 2.36
C GLY A 257 -5.87 -2.86 2.36
N LEU A 258 -7.05 -3.37 1.96
CA LEU A 258 -7.27 -4.82 1.81
C LEU A 258 -7.74 -5.16 0.40
N GLY A 259 -7.08 -6.14 -0.22
CA GLY A 259 -7.61 -6.88 -1.39
C GLY A 259 -8.66 -7.90 -0.96
N SER A 260 -9.45 -8.45 -1.89
CA SER A 260 -10.40 -9.51 -1.51
C SER A 260 -9.67 -10.79 -1.08
N GLN A 261 -10.32 -11.57 -0.23
CA GLN A 261 -9.76 -12.84 0.25
C GLN A 261 -9.83 -13.96 -0.80
N SER A 262 -10.54 -13.75 -1.91
CA SER A 262 -10.69 -14.73 -2.98
C SER A 262 -9.57 -14.66 -4.02
N LYS A 263 -8.60 -13.73 -3.88
CA LYS A 263 -7.48 -13.60 -4.80
C LYS A 263 -6.46 -14.74 -4.64
N PRO A 264 -5.92 -15.26 -5.76
CA PRO A 264 -4.79 -16.18 -5.72
C PRO A 264 -3.60 -15.55 -4.97
N LEU A 265 -2.99 -16.30 -4.06
CA LEU A 265 -1.89 -15.82 -3.23
C LEU A 265 -0.54 -16.22 -3.84
N CYS A 266 0.35 -15.24 -4.04
CA CYS A 266 1.75 -15.47 -4.37
C CYS A 266 2.69 -14.93 -3.27
N GLY A 267 3.83 -15.59 -3.03
CA GLY A 267 4.89 -15.13 -2.12
C GLY A 267 4.88 -15.63 -0.65
N GLY A 268 4.36 -16.82 -0.36
CA GLY A 268 4.78 -17.61 0.82
C GLY A 268 3.83 -17.71 2.04
N SER A 269 3.68 -18.97 2.49
CA SER A 269 2.87 -19.61 3.55
C SER A 269 1.36 -19.35 3.56
N ILE A 270 0.62 -20.46 3.48
CA ILE A 270 -0.78 -20.59 3.90
C ILE A 270 -0.93 -19.91 5.26
N GLU A 271 -1.74 -18.85 5.34
CA GLU A 271 -2.40 -18.40 6.57
C GLU A 271 -3.46 -17.32 6.26
N ALA A 272 -4.35 -17.63 5.32
CA ALA A 272 -5.76 -17.31 5.50
C ALA A 272 -6.48 -18.64 5.36
N GLY A 273 -6.92 -19.21 6.48
CA GLY A 273 -7.83 -20.34 6.44
C GLY A 273 -9.05 -19.92 5.65
N GLY A 274 -9.12 -20.36 4.39
CA GLY A 274 -10.36 -20.35 3.64
C GLY A 274 -11.29 -21.35 4.30
N GLU A 275 -12.09 -20.90 5.25
CA GLU A 275 -13.33 -21.59 5.55
C GLU A 275 -14.23 -21.45 4.32
N SER A 276 -14.39 -22.58 3.63
CA SER A 276 -15.37 -22.78 2.60
C SER A 276 -16.75 -22.88 3.24
N ASP A 277 -17.29 -21.77 3.74
CA ASP A 277 -18.73 -21.71 4.03
C ASP A 277 -19.48 -21.36 2.75
N SER A 278 -20.26 -22.34 2.31
CA SER A 278 -21.18 -22.30 1.20
C SER A 278 -22.49 -21.63 1.62
N ASP A 279 -22.51 -20.31 1.68
CA ASP A 279 -23.76 -19.58 1.93
C ASP A 279 -24.26 -18.87 0.65
N ASN A 280 -25.33 -19.45 0.09
CA ASN A 280 -26.22 -18.77 -0.83
C ASN A 280 -26.97 -17.67 -0.05
N VAL A 281 -26.61 -16.41 -0.26
CA VAL A 281 -27.31 -15.29 0.39
C VAL A 281 -28.38 -14.74 -0.54
N SER A 282 -29.63 -14.88 -0.11
CA SER A 282 -30.81 -14.21 -0.66
C SER A 282 -30.82 -12.72 -0.29
N SER A 283 -31.48 -11.94 -1.13
CA SER A 283 -31.61 -10.48 -1.02
C SER A 283 -32.34 -10.05 0.26
N GLY A 284 -31.64 -9.36 1.18
CA GLY A 284 -32.29 -8.64 2.29
C GLY A 284 -31.48 -8.40 3.57
N GLU A 285 -30.27 -8.93 3.75
CA GLU A 285 -29.53 -8.83 5.03
C GLU A 285 -28.55 -7.64 5.09
N SER A 286 -28.29 -7.13 6.31
CA SER A 286 -27.30 -6.09 6.57
C SER A 286 -25.94 -6.47 5.98
N LEU A 287 -25.28 -5.52 5.31
CA LEU A 287 -23.96 -5.69 4.72
C LEU A 287 -22.92 -6.06 5.79
N ASP A 288 -22.57 -7.35 5.89
CA ASP A 288 -21.55 -7.87 6.79
C ASP A 288 -20.14 -7.62 6.21
N PHE A 289 -19.24 -7.12 7.07
CA PHE A 289 -17.84 -6.82 6.73
C PHE A 289 -17.14 -8.05 6.15
N ASN A 290 -17.30 -9.23 6.77
CA ASN A 290 -16.60 -10.45 6.36
C ASN A 290 -17.10 -10.93 4.99
N LYS A 291 -18.43 -10.93 4.77
CA LYS A 291 -19.02 -11.27 3.47
C LYS A 291 -18.52 -10.35 2.35
N LEU A 292 -18.42 -9.04 2.61
CA LEU A 292 -17.91 -8.07 1.64
C LEU A 292 -16.41 -8.25 1.37
N GLN A 293 -15.60 -8.41 2.43
CA GLN A 293 -14.15 -8.56 2.33
C GLN A 293 -13.74 -9.85 1.60
N LYS A 294 -14.60 -10.89 1.61
CA LYS A 294 -14.37 -12.11 0.85
C LYS A 294 -14.32 -11.85 -0.67
N ARG A 295 -15.09 -10.89 -1.17
CA ARG A 295 -15.32 -10.67 -2.61
C ARG A 295 -14.74 -9.38 -3.17
N TYR A 296 -14.49 -8.39 -2.32
CA TYR A 296 -14.16 -7.04 -2.75
C TYR A 296 -12.91 -6.51 -2.08
N SER A 297 -12.20 -5.65 -2.80
CA SER A 297 -11.20 -4.77 -2.21
C SER A 297 -11.89 -3.74 -1.32
N SER A 298 -11.18 -3.22 -0.32
CA SER A 298 -11.72 -2.22 0.58
C SER A 298 -10.73 -1.11 0.93
N GLY A 299 -11.30 0.05 1.25
CA GLY A 299 -10.56 1.21 1.72
C GLY A 299 -11.16 1.83 2.99
N GLN A 300 -10.28 2.43 3.77
CA GLN A 300 -10.61 3.19 4.96
C GLN A 300 -11.23 4.53 4.58
N ASN A 301 -12.22 4.96 5.35
CA ASN A 301 -12.95 6.20 5.11
C ASN A 301 -12.09 7.43 5.39
N VAL A 302 -11.97 8.36 4.44
CA VAL A 302 -11.20 9.59 4.68
C VAL A 302 -11.83 10.50 5.74
N ASN A 303 -13.17 10.58 5.86
CA ASN A 303 -13.79 11.38 6.92
C ASN A 303 -13.53 10.77 8.30
N TYR A 304 -13.48 9.44 8.41
CA TYR A 304 -13.12 8.78 9.66
C TYR A 304 -11.68 9.09 10.06
N PHE A 305 -10.76 9.05 9.09
CA PHE A 305 -9.38 9.51 9.29
C PHE A 305 -9.32 10.96 9.78
N GLU A 306 -10.05 11.87 9.13
CA GLU A 306 -10.09 13.28 9.56
C GLU A 306 -10.67 13.45 10.97
N GLY A 307 -11.65 12.62 11.34
CA GLY A 307 -12.16 12.52 12.70
C GLY A 307 -11.06 12.17 13.71
N LEU A 308 -10.24 11.16 13.41
CA LEU A 308 -9.10 10.77 14.26
C LEU A 308 -8.07 11.90 14.39
N VAL A 309 -7.74 12.59 13.30
CA VAL A 309 -6.81 13.74 13.31
C VAL A 309 -7.35 14.87 14.19
N LYS A 310 -8.66 15.16 14.06
CA LYS A 310 -9.33 16.19 14.85
C LYS A 310 -9.39 15.86 16.34
N GLU A 311 -9.74 14.63 16.70
CA GLU A 311 -9.78 14.15 18.09
C GLU A 311 -8.43 14.29 18.80
N LEU A 312 -7.33 14.17 18.04
CA LEU A 312 -5.97 14.30 18.54
C LEU A 312 -5.44 15.74 18.52
N ASN A 313 -6.23 16.71 18.06
CA ASN A 313 -5.84 18.11 17.87
C ASN A 313 -4.57 18.27 17.01
N PHE A 314 -4.42 17.45 15.97
CA PHE A 314 -3.35 17.64 15.01
C PHE A 314 -3.68 18.77 14.03
N ASP A 315 -2.85 19.80 14.02
CA ASP A 315 -2.99 20.95 13.13
C ASP A 315 -2.53 20.60 11.70
N LEU A 316 -3.41 19.92 10.98
CA LEU A 316 -3.22 19.54 9.57
C LEU A 316 -4.34 20.16 8.72
N ALA A 317 -3.95 21.04 7.81
CA ALA A 317 -4.86 21.62 6.83
C ALA A 317 -4.97 20.72 5.59
N PHE A 318 -6.15 20.16 5.37
CA PHE A 318 -6.43 19.32 4.20
C PHE A 318 -7.02 20.13 3.05
N ARG A 319 -6.47 19.96 1.85
CA ARG A 319 -7.02 20.59 0.63
C ARG A 319 -8.39 20.00 0.31
N ARG A 320 -9.40 20.84 0.06
CA ARG A 320 -10.72 20.42 -0.45
C ARG A 320 -10.97 20.82 -1.89
N GLU A 321 -10.37 21.94 -2.29
CA GLU A 321 -10.50 22.50 -3.63
C GLU A 321 -9.85 21.60 -4.68
N LEU A 322 -10.53 21.44 -5.82
CA LEU A 322 -10.00 20.71 -6.97
C LEU A 322 -8.70 21.35 -7.45
N LEU A 323 -7.82 20.52 -8.00
CA LEU A 323 -6.60 20.99 -8.62
C LEU A 323 -6.93 21.82 -9.88
N ARG A 324 -6.15 22.87 -10.11
CA ARG A 324 -6.32 23.71 -11.29
C ARG A 324 -6.07 22.89 -12.57
N PRO A 325 -6.79 23.13 -13.67
CA PRO A 325 -6.63 22.39 -14.91
C PRO A 325 -5.18 22.37 -15.44
N GLU A 326 -4.40 23.42 -15.21
CA GLU A 326 -3.00 23.50 -15.64
C GLU A 326 -2.11 22.52 -14.87
N VAL A 327 -2.38 22.33 -13.57
CA VAL A 327 -1.68 21.35 -12.72
C VAL A 327 -2.04 19.93 -13.14
N ILE A 328 -3.32 19.69 -13.44
CA ILE A 328 -3.77 18.38 -13.93
C ILE A 328 -3.15 18.09 -15.30
N LYS A 329 -3.12 19.06 -16.22
CA LYS A 329 -2.52 18.85 -17.55
C LYS A 329 -1.01 18.64 -17.48
N ALA A 330 -0.30 19.31 -16.58
CA ALA A 330 1.14 19.16 -16.41
C ALA A 330 1.57 17.73 -16.00
N GLY A 331 0.69 16.98 -15.34
CA GLY A 331 0.98 15.60 -14.96
C GLY A 331 0.68 14.57 -16.05
N ILE A 332 0.06 14.95 -17.18
CA ILE A 332 -0.25 14.05 -18.30
C ILE A 332 1.01 13.85 -19.14
N THR A 333 1.57 12.64 -19.10
CA THR A 333 2.82 12.27 -19.76
C THR A 333 2.63 11.56 -21.11
N TYR A 334 1.44 11.00 -21.37
CA TYR A 334 1.11 10.27 -22.61
C TYR A 334 -0.09 10.87 -23.35
N LYS A 335 0.08 11.13 -24.66
CA LYS A 335 -0.97 11.70 -25.52
C LYS A 335 -1.98 10.66 -26.03
N ASN A 336 -1.57 9.38 -26.14
CA ASN A 336 -2.39 8.28 -26.64
C ASN A 336 -2.46 7.18 -25.58
N LEU A 337 -3.37 7.31 -24.62
CA LEU A 337 -3.72 6.19 -23.74
C LEU A 337 -4.59 5.22 -24.54
N GLU A 338 -4.03 4.11 -25.01
CA GLU A 338 -4.81 2.97 -25.49
C GLU A 338 -5.38 2.23 -24.30
N VAL A 339 -6.48 2.76 -23.72
CA VAL A 339 -7.16 2.12 -22.59
C VAL A 339 -7.54 0.70 -22.98
N ALA A 340 -6.80 -0.28 -22.46
CA ALA A 340 -7.12 -1.69 -22.53
C ALA A 340 -8.60 -1.84 -22.22
N SER A 341 -9.32 -2.29 -23.23
CA SER A 341 -10.74 -2.08 -23.36
C SER A 341 -11.50 -2.73 -22.20
N ARG A 342 -12.41 -1.95 -21.58
CA ARG A 342 -13.69 -2.44 -21.03
C ARG A 342 -13.64 -3.79 -20.32
N SER A 343 -13.39 -3.79 -19.01
CA SER A 343 -13.99 -4.85 -18.20
C SER A 343 -14.17 -4.42 -16.74
N GLY A 344 -15.32 -4.77 -16.18
CA GLY A 344 -15.49 -4.92 -14.74
C GLY A 344 -15.10 -6.34 -14.31
N GLN A 345 -14.04 -6.88 -14.92
CA GLN A 345 -13.28 -8.10 -14.62
C GLN A 345 -12.32 -8.34 -15.79
N VAL A 346 -11.02 -8.04 -15.64
CA VAL A 346 -9.95 -8.66 -16.44
C VAL A 346 -8.83 -8.99 -15.46
N GLU A 347 -8.46 -10.27 -15.47
CA GLU A 347 -7.24 -10.77 -14.86
C GLU A 347 -6.09 -9.90 -15.33
N PHE A 348 -5.49 -9.24 -14.36
CA PHE A 348 -4.13 -8.76 -14.37
C PHE A 348 -3.33 -9.19 -15.61
N ASP A 349 -3.22 -8.35 -16.63
CA ASP A 349 -2.18 -8.50 -17.64
C ASP A 349 -1.20 -7.34 -17.50
N ALA A 350 0.01 -7.63 -17.03
CA ALA A 350 1.08 -6.62 -16.94
C ALA A 350 1.55 -6.14 -18.32
N ASN A 351 1.26 -6.89 -19.40
CA ASN A 351 1.58 -6.49 -20.76
C ASN A 351 0.54 -5.54 -21.35
N GLU A 352 -0.67 -5.49 -20.78
CA GLU A 352 -1.75 -4.56 -21.15
C GLU A 352 -1.84 -3.36 -20.19
N ASP A 353 -0.85 -3.15 -19.31
CA ASP A 353 -0.79 -1.95 -18.48
C ASP A 353 -0.61 -0.71 -19.36
N VAL A 354 -1.73 -0.03 -19.58
CA VAL A 354 -1.88 1.16 -20.40
C VAL A 354 -0.99 2.32 -19.93
N PHE A 355 -0.51 2.27 -18.70
CA PHE A 355 0.23 3.37 -18.08
C PHE A 355 1.73 3.11 -18.01
N ASN A 356 2.31 2.42 -19.01
CA ASN A 356 3.75 2.24 -19.18
C ASN A 356 4.50 3.58 -19.36
N ASP A 357 4.52 4.39 -18.30
CA ASP A 357 5.17 5.68 -18.17
C ASP A 357 6.55 5.48 -17.54
N PRO A 358 7.65 5.83 -18.23
CA PRO A 358 9.00 5.63 -17.72
C PRO A 358 9.28 6.35 -16.41
N ASN A 359 8.52 7.38 -16.03
CA ASN A 359 8.69 8.10 -14.75
C ASN A 359 8.01 7.37 -13.56
N ASP A 360 6.98 6.57 -13.87
CA ASP A 360 6.21 5.77 -12.90
C ASP A 360 6.75 4.34 -12.77
N VAL A 361 8.00 4.17 -13.18
CA VAL A 361 8.73 2.91 -13.16
C VAL A 361 9.94 3.04 -12.24
N VAL A 362 10.20 1.94 -11.54
CA VAL A 362 11.45 1.67 -10.85
C VAL A 362 12.07 0.51 -11.62
N ASP A 363 13.01 0.80 -12.52
CA ASP A 363 13.49 -0.15 -13.53
C ASP A 363 14.12 -1.40 -12.92
N ASP A 364 14.88 -1.22 -11.84
CA ASP A 364 15.46 -2.33 -11.09
C ASP A 364 15.56 -1.93 -9.62
N ILE A 365 14.59 -2.39 -8.81
CA ILE A 365 14.56 -2.16 -7.37
C ILE A 365 15.81 -2.72 -6.66
N TYR A 366 16.40 -3.80 -7.19
CA TYR A 366 17.58 -4.44 -6.61
C TYR A 366 18.87 -3.70 -6.97
N LYS A 367 18.87 -2.97 -8.08
CA LYS A 367 19.95 -2.09 -8.49
C LYS A 367 19.85 -0.73 -7.82
N LEU A 368 18.65 -0.16 -7.77
CA LEU A 368 18.42 1.21 -7.34
C LEU A 368 18.54 1.41 -5.83
N TYR A 369 18.37 0.35 -5.03
CA TYR A 369 18.27 0.47 -3.57
C TYR A 369 19.15 -0.52 -2.80
N THR A 370 19.80 -0.04 -1.75
CA THR A 370 20.53 -0.85 -0.77
C THR A 370 19.55 -1.52 0.21
N PHE A 371 19.38 -2.84 0.09
CA PHE A 371 18.74 -3.64 1.14
C PHE A 371 19.81 -4.19 2.09
N GLU A 372 19.99 -3.55 3.24
CA GLU A 372 20.85 -4.06 4.33
C GLU A 372 20.24 -5.26 5.07
N LEU A 373 18.99 -5.61 4.75
CA LEU A 373 18.33 -6.75 5.35
C LEU A 373 18.69 -8.05 4.61
N GLU A 374 19.94 -8.50 4.80
CA GLU A 374 20.29 -9.93 4.62
C GLU A 374 19.38 -10.86 5.47
N ASN A 375 18.63 -10.31 6.44
CA ASN A 375 17.69 -11.00 7.33
C ASN A 375 16.19 -10.74 7.01
N MET A 376 15.82 -10.29 5.81
CA MET A 376 14.41 -10.13 5.39
C MET A 376 13.77 -11.41 4.83
N ILE A 377 14.16 -12.55 5.39
CA ILE A 377 13.60 -13.86 5.10
C ILE A 377 13.04 -14.37 6.42
N ARG A 378 11.81 -14.90 6.36
CA ARG A 378 11.34 -15.86 7.35
C ARG A 378 12.34 -17.01 7.48
N ASP A 379 12.46 -17.56 8.68
CA ASP A 379 13.01 -18.90 8.88
C ASP A 379 12.30 -19.89 7.93
N GLU A 380 13.06 -20.57 7.06
CA GLU A 380 12.72 -21.93 6.64
C GLU A 380 13.67 -22.88 7.39
N PRO A 381 13.15 -23.74 8.28
CA PRO A 381 13.72 -25.08 8.41
C PRO A 381 13.35 -25.86 7.14
N SER A 382 14.28 -26.69 6.70
CA SER A 382 14.23 -27.55 5.51
C SER A 382 12.86 -28.20 5.23
N GLY A 383 12.46 -28.19 3.96
CA GLY A 383 11.21 -28.80 3.51
C GLY A 383 11.15 -29.19 2.04
N GLY A 384 12.29 -29.51 1.43
CA GLY A 384 12.30 -30.14 0.12
C GLY A 384 11.86 -31.61 0.23
N ARG A 385 10.61 -31.91 -0.12
CA ARG A 385 10.26 -33.26 -0.61
C ARG A 385 10.85 -33.38 -2.02
N GLU A 386 12.13 -33.77 -2.10
CA GLU A 386 12.76 -34.50 -3.23
C GLU A 386 14.29 -34.65 -3.11
N SER A 387 14.87 -34.69 -1.91
CA SER A 387 16.22 -35.25 -1.77
C SER A 387 16.13 -36.77 -1.61
N LEU A 388 16.35 -37.50 -2.71
CA LEU A 388 16.76 -38.90 -2.65
C LEU A 388 18.01 -38.97 -1.76
N LEU A 389 17.91 -39.69 -0.65
CA LEU A 389 19.06 -40.17 0.10
C LEU A 389 19.72 -41.26 -0.76
N LEU A 390 20.95 -41.01 -1.18
CA LEU A 390 21.88 -42.08 -1.52
C LEU A 390 22.79 -42.24 -0.31
N ASP A 391 22.76 -43.44 0.26
CA ASP A 391 23.58 -43.90 1.39
C ASP A 391 25.09 -43.82 1.11
#